data_AF-A0A6G0WNX8-F1
#
_entry.id   AF-A0A6G0WNX8-F1
#
_cell.length_a   1.000
_cell.length_b   1.000
_cell.length_c   1.000
_cell.angle_alpha   90.00
_cell.angle_beta   90.00
_cell.angle_gamma   90.00
#
_symmetry.space_group_name_H-M   'P 1'
#
loop_
_entity.id
_entity.type
_entity.pdbx_description
1 polymer ?
#
loop_
_entity_poly.entity_id
_entity_poly.type
_entity_poly.pdbx_seq_one_letter_code
_entity_poly.pdbx_strand_id
1 'polypeptide(L)'
;MAPKKTQVATPSTIYPESASLTPTCNPYLEYFTSFQKKQPKEMDRLFDPDLDDETRETLFNSVDDSIASKYSWAVPDERALRIIKHYGPIVEMGAGTGYWGRLLQLRGVDIKCFDLHVPGEEKEEDDEEEEEERRTWMTVEKGTPEVLKKHKKRTLMLCYPDDYEDSEESMSLECLNNYSGDTVIHIGELFGHTLCLPEPWGRTSSPEFQMRLAAVFHKVLQVPLPSWHSSMDTLTVWKRTKTCIVDDGIYAYIPRDERLHMVMASESTERLLHEDASDKNDDSAPPPSKKAKKSK
;
A
#
# COMPACT_ATOMS: atom_id res chain seq x y z
N MET A 1 -29.37 -23.21 46.89
CA MET A 1 -28.69 -22.04 46.27
C MET A 1 -27.29 -22.48 45.89
N ALA A 2 -27.05 -22.75 44.61
CA ALA A 2 -25.70 -23.01 44.11
C ALA A 2 -24.97 -21.67 43.92
N PRO A 3 -23.67 -21.57 44.23
CA PRO A 3 -22.92 -20.33 44.06
C PRO A 3 -22.79 -19.99 42.57
N LYS A 4 -23.04 -18.72 42.23
CA LYS A 4 -22.75 -18.18 40.89
C LYS A 4 -21.25 -18.33 40.64
N LYS A 5 -20.88 -19.11 39.62
CA LYS A 5 -19.52 -19.11 39.08
C LYS A 5 -19.18 -17.68 38.67
N THR A 6 -18.15 -17.12 39.28
CA THR A 6 -17.52 -15.87 38.86
C THR A 6 -17.08 -16.06 37.40
N GLN A 7 -17.66 -15.29 36.48
CA GLN A 7 -17.11 -15.20 35.12
C GLN A 7 -15.71 -14.60 35.25
N VAL A 8 -14.69 -15.42 35.02
CA VAL A 8 -13.34 -14.94 34.78
C VAL A 8 -13.43 -14.11 33.50
N ALA A 9 -13.09 -12.82 33.56
CA ALA A 9 -13.07 -11.96 32.39
C ALA A 9 -12.05 -12.55 31.40
N THR A 10 -12.50 -12.85 30.18
CA THR A 10 -11.61 -13.25 29.09
C THR A 10 -10.57 -12.15 28.86
N PRO A 11 -9.28 -12.48 28.72
CA PRO A 11 -8.24 -11.51 28.35
C PRO A 11 -8.66 -10.73 27.11
N SER A 12 -8.36 -9.43 27.06
CA SER A 12 -8.67 -8.63 25.88
C SER A 12 -7.82 -9.08 24.71
N THR A 13 -8.46 -9.38 23.59
CA THR A 13 -7.82 -9.69 22.30
C THR A 13 -7.26 -8.46 21.58
N ILE A 14 -7.40 -7.28 22.19
CA ILE A 14 -6.94 -5.99 21.66
C ILE A 14 -5.67 -5.57 22.39
N TYR A 15 -4.68 -5.06 21.66
CA TYR A 15 -3.49 -4.45 22.24
C TYR A 15 -3.87 -3.35 23.24
N PRO A 16 -3.40 -3.40 24.51
CA PRO A 16 -3.64 -2.34 25.49
C PRO A 16 -3.24 -0.95 24.97
N GLU A 17 -2.16 -0.88 24.19
CA GLU A 17 -1.65 0.34 23.55
C GLU A 17 -2.67 0.97 22.59
N SER A 18 -3.59 0.18 22.02
CA SER A 18 -4.62 0.71 21.12
C SER A 18 -5.52 1.74 21.82
N ALA A 19 -5.77 1.58 23.13
CA ALA A 19 -6.61 2.48 23.90
C ALA A 19 -6.01 3.89 24.08
N SER A 20 -4.68 4.03 24.01
CA SER A 20 -4.00 5.31 24.15
C SER A 20 -3.72 6.02 22.82
N LEU A 21 -3.96 5.36 21.69
CA LEU A 21 -3.78 5.97 20.36
C LEU A 21 -4.80 7.10 20.12
N THR A 22 -4.29 8.20 19.55
CA THR A 22 -5.08 9.36 19.12
C THR A 22 -5.02 9.49 17.59
N PRO A 23 -5.82 10.38 16.96
CA PRO A 23 -5.81 10.55 15.51
C PRO A 23 -4.47 10.99 14.91
N THR A 24 -3.52 11.47 15.73
CA THR A 24 -2.18 11.88 15.30
C THR A 24 -1.10 10.88 15.66
N CYS A 25 -1.45 9.78 16.34
CA CYS A 25 -0.48 8.73 16.70
C CYS A 25 -0.22 7.81 15.50
N ASN A 26 1.04 7.42 15.31
CA ASN A 26 1.44 6.37 14.41
C ASN A 26 2.78 5.77 14.87
N PRO A 27 2.76 4.94 15.95
CA PRO A 27 3.99 4.39 16.54
C PRO A 27 4.80 3.55 15.54
N TYR A 28 4.16 2.94 14.54
CA TYR A 28 4.87 2.18 13.51
C TYR A 28 5.69 3.10 12.60
N LEU A 29 5.10 4.20 12.12
CA LEU A 29 5.82 5.18 11.31
C LEU A 29 6.93 5.88 12.11
N GLU A 30 6.71 6.15 13.40
CA GLU A 30 7.72 6.70 14.30
C GLU A 30 8.91 5.74 14.47
N TYR A 31 8.63 4.45 14.65
CA TYR A 31 9.65 3.39 14.69
C TYR A 31 10.42 3.33 13.37
N PHE A 32 9.70 3.20 12.25
CA PHE A 32 10.28 3.15 10.91
C PHE A 32 11.21 4.35 10.65
N THR A 33 10.74 5.57 10.92
CA THR A 33 11.52 6.80 10.74
C THR A 33 12.76 6.82 11.62
N SER A 34 12.65 6.31 12.85
CA SER A 34 13.79 6.23 13.78
C SER A 34 14.80 5.17 13.37
N PHE A 35 14.33 4.05 12.81
CA PHE A 35 15.17 2.99 12.27
C PHE A 35 15.97 3.49 11.07
N GLN A 36 15.29 4.08 10.07
CA GLN A 36 15.90 4.65 8.87
C GLN A 36 17.02 5.66 9.19
N LYS A 37 16.83 6.52 10.18
CA LYS A 37 17.86 7.50 10.62
C LYS A 37 19.11 6.87 11.23
N LYS A 38 19.02 5.65 11.73
CA LYS A 38 20.11 4.93 12.41
C LYS A 38 20.80 3.93 11.49
N GLN A 39 20.32 3.75 10.25
CA GLN A 39 20.90 2.79 9.34
C GLN A 39 22.35 3.15 8.98
N PRO A 40 23.22 2.14 8.82
CA PRO A 40 24.54 2.34 8.26
C PRO A 40 24.43 2.84 6.81
N LYS A 41 25.42 3.60 6.33
CA LYS A 41 25.42 4.13 4.95
C LYS A 41 25.43 3.02 3.91
N GLU A 42 25.97 1.87 4.28
CA GLU A 42 26.04 0.66 3.49
C GLU A 42 24.65 0.10 3.15
N MET A 43 23.59 0.47 3.88
CA MET A 43 22.23 0.06 3.58
C MET A 43 21.76 0.51 2.19
N ASP A 44 22.21 1.68 1.71
CA ASP A 44 21.91 2.18 0.36
C ASP A 44 22.49 1.26 -0.74
N ARG A 45 23.43 0.39 -0.38
CA ARG A 45 24.10 -0.57 -1.26
C ARG A 45 23.66 -2.01 -1.01
N LEU A 46 22.57 -2.25 -0.26
CA LEU A 46 22.14 -3.61 0.11
C LEU A 46 22.06 -4.57 -1.10
N PHE A 47 21.52 -4.10 -2.22
CA PHE A 47 21.41 -4.88 -3.46
C PHE A 47 22.44 -4.50 -4.52
N ASP A 48 23.51 -3.80 -4.13
CA ASP A 48 24.68 -3.61 -4.99
C ASP A 48 25.35 -4.98 -5.20
N PRO A 49 25.54 -5.44 -6.45
CA PRO A 49 26.20 -6.72 -6.74
C PRO A 49 27.65 -6.77 -6.25
N ASP A 50 28.28 -5.62 -6.05
CA ASP A 50 29.66 -5.52 -5.55
C ASP A 50 29.76 -5.48 -4.02
N LEU A 51 28.64 -5.52 -3.29
CA LEU A 51 28.64 -5.68 -1.84
C LEU A 51 28.98 -7.14 -1.47
N ASP A 52 29.80 -7.36 -0.44
CA ASP A 52 30.11 -8.71 0.01
C ASP A 52 28.92 -9.38 0.71
N ASP A 53 28.85 -10.71 0.62
CA ASP A 53 27.70 -11.49 1.06
C ASP A 53 27.47 -11.42 2.58
N GLU A 54 28.54 -11.40 3.39
CA GLU A 54 28.47 -11.33 4.86
C GLU A 54 27.88 -9.99 5.31
N THR A 55 28.35 -8.88 4.72
CA THR A 55 27.79 -7.56 4.98
C THR A 55 26.34 -7.47 4.51
N ARG A 56 26.02 -8.00 3.32
CA ARG A 56 24.65 -8.01 2.79
C ARG A 56 23.69 -8.76 3.71
N GLU A 57 24.06 -9.96 4.17
CA GLU A 57 23.24 -10.77 5.06
C GLU A 57 23.02 -10.07 6.41
N THR A 58 24.07 -9.46 6.98
CA THR A 58 23.97 -8.70 8.22
C THR A 58 23.01 -7.51 8.08
N LEU A 59 23.09 -6.77 6.97
CA LEU A 59 22.19 -5.64 6.70
C LEU A 59 20.75 -6.11 6.48
N PHE A 60 20.55 -7.17 5.70
CA PHE A 60 19.23 -7.71 5.39
C PHE A 60 18.50 -8.19 6.66
N ASN A 61 19.24 -8.82 7.58
CA ASN A 61 18.68 -9.33 8.84
C ASN A 61 18.62 -8.27 9.96
N SER A 62 18.87 -7.00 9.65
CA SER A 62 18.81 -5.91 10.65
C SER A 62 17.38 -5.47 10.99
N VAL A 63 16.39 -5.87 10.17
CA VAL A 63 14.96 -5.63 10.40
C VAL A 63 14.38 -6.83 11.11
N ASP A 64 13.69 -6.58 12.22
CA ASP A 64 12.97 -7.61 12.98
C ASP A 64 11.54 -7.73 12.43
N ASP A 65 11.23 -8.87 11.80
CA ASP A 65 9.92 -9.16 11.22
C ASP A 65 8.78 -9.11 12.24
N SER A 66 9.07 -9.29 13.55
CA SER A 66 8.07 -9.16 14.60
C SER A 66 7.42 -7.77 14.65
N ILE A 67 8.12 -6.74 14.15
CA ILE A 67 7.58 -5.39 14.03
C ILE A 67 6.46 -5.34 12.99
N ALA A 68 6.67 -5.95 11.81
CA ALA A 68 5.66 -6.04 10.77
C ALA A 68 4.47 -6.90 11.23
N SER A 69 4.75 -8.04 11.86
CA SER A 69 3.73 -8.93 12.45
C SER A 69 2.87 -8.23 13.50
N LYS A 70 3.47 -7.34 14.34
CA LYS A 70 2.72 -6.54 15.31
C LYS A 70 1.86 -5.47 14.64
N TYR A 71 2.38 -4.76 13.64
CA TYR A 71 1.71 -3.61 13.03
C TYR A 71 1.07 -3.95 11.69
N SER A 72 1.85 -3.97 10.60
CA SER A 72 1.43 -4.35 9.25
C SER A 72 2.67 -4.50 8.38
N TRP A 73 2.61 -5.33 7.34
CA TRP A 73 3.68 -5.49 6.37
C TRP A 73 4.01 -4.20 5.61
N ALA A 74 2.99 -3.41 5.24
CA ALA A 74 3.18 -2.08 4.65
C ALA A 74 3.14 -0.97 5.71
N VAL A 75 4.01 0.04 5.61
CA VAL A 75 4.08 1.15 6.57
C VAL A 75 3.06 2.25 6.22
N PRO A 76 2.06 2.53 7.07
CA PRO A 76 1.11 3.61 6.85
C PRO A 76 1.75 4.97 7.12
N ASP A 77 1.83 5.83 6.10
CA ASP A 77 2.14 7.25 6.29
C ASP A 77 0.87 8.13 6.34
N GLU A 78 1.02 9.37 6.81
CA GLU A 78 -0.12 10.31 6.89
C GLU A 78 -0.72 10.67 5.53
N ARG A 79 0.07 10.57 4.46
CA ARG A 79 -0.41 10.82 3.10
C ARG A 79 -1.37 9.70 2.69
N ALA A 80 -1.00 8.44 2.88
CA ALA A 80 -1.80 7.27 2.60
C ALA A 80 -3.10 7.27 3.40
N LEU A 81 -3.03 7.50 4.72
CA LEU A 81 -4.20 7.56 5.59
C LEU A 81 -5.19 8.66 5.16
N ARG A 82 -4.68 9.84 4.75
CA ARG A 82 -5.52 10.92 4.19
C ARG A 82 -6.16 10.53 2.86
N ILE A 83 -5.42 9.85 1.98
CA ILE A 83 -5.94 9.39 0.69
C ILE A 83 -7.05 8.37 0.94
N ILE A 84 -6.81 7.33 1.73
CA ILE A 84 -7.80 6.28 2.02
C ILE A 84 -9.06 6.88 2.64
N LYS A 85 -8.90 7.83 3.58
CA LYS A 85 -10.04 8.55 4.18
C LYS A 85 -10.94 9.22 3.15
N HIS A 86 -10.41 9.73 2.04
CA HIS A 86 -11.21 10.34 0.98
C HIS A 86 -12.16 9.35 0.28
N TYR A 87 -11.79 8.06 0.25
CA TYR A 87 -12.55 6.99 -0.38
C TYR A 87 -13.42 6.20 0.61
N GLY A 88 -13.56 6.67 1.86
CA GLY A 88 -14.45 6.05 2.84
C GLY A 88 -15.93 6.08 2.41
N PRO A 89 -16.77 5.14 2.90
CA PRO A 89 -16.48 4.09 3.87
C PRO A 89 -15.65 2.93 3.29
N ILE A 90 -14.88 2.25 4.15
CA ILE A 90 -13.92 1.21 3.76
C ILE A 90 -14.37 -0.18 4.24
N VAL A 91 -14.03 -1.21 3.47
CA VAL A 91 -13.94 -2.60 3.91
C VAL A 91 -12.54 -3.11 3.59
N GLU A 92 -11.83 -3.58 4.61
CA GLU A 92 -10.50 -4.20 4.49
C GLU A 92 -10.66 -5.71 4.63
N MET A 93 -10.11 -6.46 3.69
CA MET A 93 -10.04 -7.93 3.73
C MET A 93 -8.57 -8.35 3.84
N GLY A 94 -8.29 -9.36 4.66
CA GLY A 94 -6.91 -9.70 5.07
C GLY A 94 -6.34 -8.61 5.97
N ALA A 95 -7.12 -8.13 6.93
CA ALA A 95 -6.72 -6.99 7.77
C ALA A 95 -5.58 -7.33 8.75
N GLY A 96 -5.27 -8.62 8.95
CA GLY A 96 -4.29 -9.11 9.90
C GLY A 96 -4.60 -8.61 11.32
N THR A 97 -3.69 -7.83 11.88
CA THR A 97 -3.87 -7.22 13.21
C THR A 97 -4.85 -6.04 13.21
N GLY A 98 -5.26 -5.53 12.04
CA GLY A 98 -6.17 -4.39 11.90
C GLY A 98 -5.52 -3.03 12.16
N TYR A 99 -4.20 -2.89 12.03
CA TYR A 99 -3.49 -1.64 12.33
C TYR A 99 -3.90 -0.47 11.42
N TRP A 100 -3.96 -0.69 10.10
CA TRP A 100 -4.48 0.30 9.14
C TRP A 100 -5.91 0.70 9.51
N GLY A 101 -6.76 -0.31 9.75
CA GLY A 101 -8.10 -0.14 10.28
C GLY A 101 -8.17 0.80 11.49
N ARG A 102 -7.35 0.55 12.51
CA ARG A 102 -7.34 1.34 13.74
C ARG A 102 -6.93 2.80 13.48
N LEU A 103 -5.89 3.02 12.68
CA LEU A 103 -5.44 4.38 12.32
C LEU A 103 -6.50 5.15 11.54
N LEU A 104 -7.22 4.48 10.63
CA LEU A 104 -8.31 5.06 9.85
C LEU A 104 -9.55 5.35 10.72
N GLN A 105 -9.90 4.44 11.62
CA GLN A 105 -11.00 4.61 12.58
C GLN A 105 -10.76 5.82 13.48
N LEU A 106 -9.54 5.99 14.01
CA LEU A 106 -9.16 7.17 14.80
C LEU A 106 -9.29 8.47 13.99
N ARG A 107 -9.16 8.41 12.66
CA ARG A 107 -9.35 9.55 11.75
C ARG A 107 -10.81 9.73 11.28
N GLY A 108 -11.76 9.01 11.89
CA GLY A 108 -13.18 9.11 11.64
C GLY A 108 -13.66 8.38 10.38
N VAL A 109 -12.87 7.43 9.87
CA VAL A 109 -13.28 6.59 8.75
C VAL A 109 -14.18 5.46 9.27
N ASP A 110 -15.33 5.29 8.62
CA ASP A 110 -16.15 4.08 8.79
C ASP A 110 -15.47 2.91 8.04
N ILE A 111 -14.73 2.09 8.78
CA ILE A 111 -13.98 0.94 8.28
C ILE A 111 -14.44 -0.35 8.97
N LYS A 112 -14.57 -1.41 8.17
CA LYS A 112 -14.76 -2.79 8.64
C LYS A 112 -13.56 -3.62 8.22
N CYS A 113 -12.96 -4.33 9.16
CA CYS A 113 -11.80 -5.17 8.93
C CYS A 113 -12.21 -6.62 9.05
N PHE A 114 -11.87 -7.43 8.06
CA PHE A 114 -12.09 -8.87 8.05
C PHE A 114 -10.78 -9.62 7.85
N ASP A 115 -10.65 -10.76 8.52
CA ASP A 115 -9.52 -11.66 8.37
C ASP A 115 -9.96 -13.11 8.60
N LEU A 116 -9.24 -14.07 8.03
CA LEU A 116 -9.50 -15.49 8.25
C LEU A 116 -9.11 -15.90 9.68
N HIS A 117 -8.02 -15.34 10.19
CA HIS A 117 -7.41 -15.71 11.47
C HIS A 117 -7.55 -14.58 12.51
N VAL A 118 -8.51 -14.75 13.41
CA VAL A 118 -8.80 -13.80 14.50
C VAL A 118 -8.41 -14.36 15.88
N PRO A 119 -8.02 -13.49 16.83
CA PRO A 119 -7.74 -13.93 18.20
C PRO A 119 -8.92 -14.65 18.89
N GLY A 120 -8.60 -15.67 19.68
CA GLY A 120 -9.56 -16.31 20.60
C GLY A 120 -10.40 -17.44 19.99
N GLU A 121 -10.02 -17.96 18.83
CA GLU A 121 -10.56 -19.22 18.30
C GLU A 121 -9.68 -20.41 18.73
N GLU A 122 -10.33 -21.52 19.09
CA GLU A 122 -9.67 -22.79 19.38
C GLU A 122 -9.04 -23.32 18.09
N LYS A 123 -7.71 -23.50 18.08
CA LYS A 123 -7.03 -24.26 17.01
C LYS A 123 -7.44 -25.74 17.13
N GLU A 124 -7.46 -26.46 16.01
CA GLU A 124 -7.56 -27.93 16.06
C GLU A 124 -6.32 -28.49 16.81
N GLU A 125 -6.51 -29.60 17.54
CA GLU A 125 -5.65 -30.09 18.64
C GLU A 125 -4.19 -30.45 18.30
N ASP A 126 -3.70 -30.20 17.08
CA ASP A 126 -2.40 -30.69 16.60
C ASP A 126 -1.27 -29.63 16.50
N ASP A 127 -1.53 -28.36 16.83
CA ASP A 127 -0.48 -27.31 16.88
C ASP A 127 0.12 -27.20 18.30
N GLU A 128 1.12 -28.04 18.61
CA GLU A 128 1.83 -28.09 19.91
C GLU A 128 2.80 -26.90 20.18
N GLU A 129 2.74 -25.82 19.39
CA GLU A 129 3.55 -24.63 19.67
C GLU A 129 2.72 -23.60 20.45
N GLU A 130 3.21 -23.22 21.64
CA GLU A 130 2.69 -22.10 22.44
C GLU A 130 2.87 -20.78 21.69
N GLU A 131 2.06 -20.55 20.65
CA GLU A 131 1.96 -19.24 20.01
C GLU A 131 1.46 -18.22 21.05
N GLU A 132 2.21 -17.13 21.24
CA GLU A 132 1.75 -15.99 22.04
C GLU A 132 0.32 -15.61 21.64
N GLU A 133 -0.56 -15.36 22.62
CA GLU A 133 -1.95 -14.94 22.36
C GLU A 133 -1.99 -13.82 21.31
N ARG A 134 -2.40 -14.14 20.08
CA ARG A 134 -2.50 -13.20 18.96
C ARG A 134 -3.38 -12.03 19.38
N ARG A 135 -2.92 -10.79 19.13
CA ARG A 135 -3.64 -9.56 19.47
C ARG A 135 -3.87 -8.70 18.24
N THR A 136 -4.89 -7.85 18.31
CA THR A 136 -5.29 -6.93 17.23
C THR A 136 -5.33 -5.49 17.73
N TRP A 137 -5.24 -4.51 16.82
CA TRP A 137 -5.33 -3.09 17.15
C TRP A 137 -6.76 -2.56 17.18
N MET A 138 -7.69 -3.27 16.56
CA MET A 138 -9.12 -3.01 16.61
C MET A 138 -9.88 -4.33 16.46
N THR A 139 -11.20 -4.29 16.59
CA THR A 139 -12.04 -5.44 16.27
C THR A 139 -11.88 -5.80 14.79
N VAL A 140 -11.27 -6.96 14.53
CA VAL A 140 -11.24 -7.61 13.22
C VAL A 140 -12.28 -8.72 13.25
N GLU A 141 -13.27 -8.66 12.35
CA GLU A 141 -14.32 -9.66 12.23
C GLU A 141 -13.79 -10.88 11.47
N LYS A 142 -14.14 -12.10 11.86
CA LYS A 142 -13.80 -13.27 11.05
C LYS A 142 -14.55 -13.22 9.73
N GLY A 143 -13.86 -13.47 8.62
CA GLY A 143 -14.49 -13.51 7.31
C GLY A 143 -13.55 -13.96 6.20
N THR A 144 -14.16 -14.47 5.14
CA THR A 144 -13.51 -14.80 3.87
C THR A 144 -13.94 -13.79 2.80
N PRO A 145 -13.33 -13.78 1.60
CA PRO A 145 -13.73 -12.89 0.50
C PRO A 145 -15.24 -12.84 0.20
N GLU A 146 -15.98 -13.91 0.49
CA GLU A 146 -17.44 -14.00 0.38
C GLU A 146 -18.21 -12.86 1.07
N VAL A 147 -17.70 -12.32 2.19
CA VAL A 147 -18.37 -11.22 2.90
C VAL A 147 -18.48 -9.96 2.02
N LEU A 148 -17.58 -9.78 1.05
CA LEU A 148 -17.53 -8.61 0.16
C LEU A 148 -18.79 -8.47 -0.72
N LYS A 149 -19.52 -9.56 -0.97
CA LYS A 149 -20.83 -9.54 -1.63
C LYS A 149 -21.82 -8.60 -0.91
N LYS A 150 -21.67 -8.42 0.41
CA LYS A 150 -22.52 -7.56 1.26
C LYS A 150 -21.98 -6.12 1.39
N HIS A 151 -20.78 -5.84 0.88
CA HIS A 151 -20.06 -4.58 1.10
C HIS A 151 -19.83 -3.73 -0.17
N LYS A 152 -20.60 -3.94 -1.24
CA LYS A 152 -20.46 -3.20 -2.52
C LYS A 152 -20.55 -1.66 -2.46
N LYS A 153 -21.03 -1.08 -1.35
CA LYS A 153 -21.12 0.37 -1.13
C LYS A 153 -19.90 0.96 -0.41
N ARG A 154 -18.93 0.11 -0.03
CA ARG A 154 -17.67 0.49 0.60
C ARG A 154 -16.55 0.29 -0.40
N THR A 155 -15.52 1.12 -0.32
CA THR A 155 -14.27 0.88 -1.03
C THR A 155 -13.58 -0.34 -0.44
N LEU A 156 -13.19 -1.28 -1.30
CA LEU A 156 -12.37 -2.42 -0.91
C LEU A 156 -10.93 -1.95 -0.72
N MET A 157 -10.32 -2.29 0.42
CA MET A 157 -8.90 -2.10 0.69
C MET A 157 -8.22 -3.47 0.83
N LEU A 158 -7.11 -3.67 0.14
CA LEU A 158 -6.27 -4.86 0.21
C LEU A 158 -4.83 -4.40 0.48
N CYS A 159 -4.21 -4.95 1.52
CA CYS A 159 -2.84 -4.65 1.91
C CYS A 159 -2.08 -5.95 2.08
N TYR A 160 -1.09 -6.21 1.22
CA TYR A 160 -0.36 -7.49 1.20
C TYR A 160 -1.29 -8.72 1.15
N PRO A 161 -2.29 -8.76 0.26
CA PRO A 161 -3.32 -9.79 0.33
C PRO A 161 -2.90 -11.21 -0.05
N ASP A 162 -1.72 -11.44 -0.64
CA ASP A 162 -1.29 -12.81 -0.99
C ASP A 162 0.12 -13.16 -0.46
N ASP A 163 0.79 -12.24 0.23
CA ASP A 163 2.10 -12.54 0.84
C ASP A 163 1.86 -13.39 2.09
N TYR A 164 2.68 -14.43 2.30
CA TYR A 164 2.57 -15.35 3.44
C TYR A 164 1.26 -16.15 3.54
N GLU A 165 0.52 -16.32 2.43
CA GLU A 165 -0.64 -17.23 2.37
C GLU A 165 -0.16 -18.67 2.11
N ASP A 166 -0.52 -19.60 3.00
CA ASP A 166 -0.30 -21.05 2.84
C ASP A 166 -1.37 -21.69 1.92
N SER A 167 -1.70 -21.00 0.82
CA SER A 167 -2.77 -21.38 -0.09
C SER A 167 -2.32 -21.23 -1.55
N GLU A 168 -2.66 -22.22 -2.38
CA GLU A 168 -2.51 -22.10 -3.83
C GLU A 168 -3.53 -21.11 -4.44
N GLU A 169 -4.61 -20.81 -3.73
CA GLU A 169 -5.63 -19.85 -4.15
C GLU A 169 -5.28 -18.44 -3.68
N SER A 170 -5.30 -17.48 -4.61
CA SER A 170 -5.07 -16.06 -4.30
C SER A 170 -6.28 -15.43 -3.61
N MET A 171 -6.10 -15.00 -2.36
CA MET A 171 -7.11 -14.27 -1.60
C MET A 171 -7.48 -12.96 -2.29
N SER A 172 -6.52 -12.24 -2.87
CA SER A 172 -6.79 -10.98 -3.57
C SER A 172 -7.66 -11.17 -4.82
N LEU A 173 -7.42 -12.23 -5.59
CA LEU A 173 -8.23 -12.57 -6.76
C LEU A 173 -9.66 -12.94 -6.34
N GLU A 174 -9.81 -13.75 -5.28
CA GLU A 174 -11.10 -14.10 -4.72
C GLU A 174 -11.86 -12.89 -4.17
N CYS A 175 -11.13 -11.91 -3.62
CA CYS A 175 -11.72 -10.62 -3.24
C CYS A 175 -12.31 -9.90 -4.45
N LEU A 176 -11.61 -9.82 -5.58
CA LEU A 176 -12.15 -9.19 -6.80
C LEU A 176 -13.34 -9.97 -7.38
N ASN A 177 -13.33 -11.30 -7.29
CA ASN A 177 -14.43 -12.14 -7.76
C ASN A 177 -15.71 -11.90 -6.93
N ASN A 178 -15.57 -11.66 -5.63
CA ASN A 178 -16.69 -11.42 -4.72
C ASN A 178 -17.10 -9.94 -4.60
N TYR A 179 -16.24 -9.01 -5.02
CA TYR A 179 -16.46 -7.59 -4.87
C TYR A 179 -17.13 -6.95 -6.10
N SER A 180 -18.34 -6.42 -5.88
CA SER A 180 -19.14 -5.72 -6.90
C SER A 180 -19.18 -4.20 -6.74
N GLY A 181 -18.39 -3.63 -5.82
CA GLY A 181 -18.30 -2.18 -5.62
C GLY A 181 -17.41 -1.48 -6.65
N ASP A 182 -17.30 -0.16 -6.56
CA ASP A 182 -16.73 0.66 -7.63
C ASP A 182 -15.27 1.05 -7.43
N THR A 183 -14.73 0.96 -6.21
CA THR A 183 -13.37 1.43 -5.90
C THR A 183 -12.58 0.35 -5.17
N VAL A 184 -11.32 0.16 -5.57
CA VAL A 184 -10.34 -0.71 -4.91
C VAL A 184 -9.13 0.13 -4.54
N ILE A 185 -8.64 -0.03 -3.32
CA ILE A 185 -7.36 0.47 -2.86
C ILE A 185 -6.45 -0.75 -2.68
N HIS A 186 -5.33 -0.76 -3.37
CA HIS A 186 -4.30 -1.78 -3.24
C HIS A 186 -3.04 -1.17 -2.62
N ILE A 187 -2.51 -1.83 -1.59
CA ILE A 187 -1.31 -1.46 -0.86
C ILE A 187 -0.29 -2.60 -0.98
N GLY A 188 0.83 -2.31 -1.62
CA GLY A 188 1.91 -3.26 -1.89
C GLY A 188 2.58 -2.99 -3.24
N GLU A 189 3.18 -4.03 -3.79
CA GLU A 189 3.88 -4.05 -5.07
C GLU A 189 2.93 -4.37 -6.22
N LEU A 190 3.29 -3.88 -7.41
CA LEU A 190 2.58 -4.16 -8.66
C LEU A 190 3.61 -4.40 -9.77
N PHE A 191 3.13 -4.86 -10.93
CA PHE A 191 3.94 -5.06 -12.13
C PHE A 191 4.93 -3.92 -12.39
N GLY A 192 6.22 -4.25 -12.41
CA GLY A 192 7.31 -3.33 -12.67
C GLY A 192 7.70 -2.41 -11.50
N HIS A 193 7.07 -2.56 -10.34
CA HIS A 193 7.40 -1.84 -9.10
C HIS A 193 7.80 -2.83 -8.01
N THR A 194 8.88 -3.58 -8.24
CA THR A 194 9.44 -4.52 -7.27
C THR A 194 10.95 -4.63 -7.41
N LEU A 195 11.60 -5.09 -6.34
CA LEU A 195 13.00 -5.53 -6.34
C LEU A 195 13.12 -7.07 -6.35
N CYS A 196 12.01 -7.79 -6.20
CA CYS A 196 11.96 -9.24 -6.15
C CYS A 196 12.01 -9.82 -7.57
N LEU A 197 13.06 -10.58 -7.89
CA LEU A 197 13.24 -11.28 -9.16
C LEU A 197 13.04 -12.79 -8.96
N PRO A 198 12.71 -13.57 -10.02
CA PRO A 198 12.65 -13.18 -11.44
C PRO A 198 11.32 -12.58 -11.91
N GLU A 199 10.26 -12.70 -11.12
CA GLU A 199 8.91 -12.31 -11.53
C GLU A 199 8.68 -10.79 -11.41
N PRO A 200 8.05 -10.13 -12.39
CA PRO A 200 7.92 -8.66 -12.39
C PRO A 200 6.79 -8.14 -11.49
N TRP A 201 6.05 -9.03 -10.81
CA TRP A 201 4.79 -8.73 -10.12
C TRP A 201 4.97 -8.29 -8.66
N GLY A 202 6.16 -8.52 -8.09
CA GLY A 202 6.38 -8.42 -6.65
C GLY A 202 5.77 -9.59 -5.89
N ARG A 203 5.80 -9.52 -4.56
CA ARG A 203 5.36 -10.62 -3.68
C ARG A 203 4.00 -10.38 -3.00
N THR A 204 3.51 -9.14 -3.05
CA THR A 204 2.38 -8.73 -2.18
C THR A 204 1.01 -9.10 -2.72
N SER A 205 0.88 -9.34 -4.03
CA SER A 205 -0.36 -9.76 -4.67
C SER A 205 -0.11 -10.61 -5.91
N SER A 206 -1.01 -11.56 -6.19
CA SER A 206 -0.85 -12.53 -7.26
C SER A 206 -0.84 -11.88 -8.66
N PRO A 207 -0.09 -12.44 -9.63
CA PRO A 207 -0.12 -12.01 -11.02
C PRO A 207 -1.54 -11.96 -11.59
N GLU A 208 -2.36 -12.97 -11.30
CA GLU A 208 -3.74 -13.10 -11.77
C GLU A 208 -4.63 -11.98 -11.25
N PHE A 209 -4.48 -11.62 -9.97
CA PHE A 209 -5.17 -10.47 -9.39
C PHE A 209 -4.77 -9.18 -10.08
N GLN A 210 -3.47 -8.93 -10.27
CA GLN A 210 -3.00 -7.68 -10.87
C GLN A 210 -3.50 -7.53 -12.32
N MET A 211 -3.46 -8.61 -13.09
CA MET A 211 -4.03 -8.66 -14.44
C MET A 211 -5.54 -8.38 -14.42
N ARG A 212 -6.28 -9.03 -13.50
CA ARG A 212 -7.73 -8.84 -13.39
C ARG A 212 -8.10 -7.43 -12.94
N LEU A 213 -7.36 -6.87 -11.98
CA LEU A 213 -7.52 -5.50 -11.49
C LEU A 213 -7.35 -4.52 -12.65
N ALA A 214 -6.28 -4.63 -13.43
CA ALA A 214 -6.01 -3.76 -14.58
C ALA A 214 -7.00 -3.95 -15.74
N ALA A 215 -7.59 -5.14 -15.90
CA ALA A 215 -8.59 -5.41 -16.92
C ALA A 215 -9.98 -4.85 -16.59
N VAL A 216 -10.35 -4.81 -15.30
CA VAL A 216 -11.71 -4.45 -14.85
C VAL A 216 -11.77 -3.05 -14.23
N PHE A 217 -10.64 -2.52 -13.77
CA PHE A 217 -10.52 -1.22 -13.13
C PHE A 217 -9.43 -0.41 -13.82
N HIS A 218 -9.52 0.91 -13.74
CA HIS A 218 -8.46 1.82 -14.16
C HIS A 218 -7.90 2.54 -12.94
N LYS A 219 -6.57 2.66 -12.90
CA LYS A 219 -5.85 3.33 -11.83
C LYS A 219 -6.07 4.84 -11.94
N VAL A 220 -6.46 5.46 -10.84
CA VAL A 220 -6.70 6.91 -10.73
C VAL A 220 -5.69 7.61 -9.82
N LEU A 221 -4.96 6.86 -9.00
CA LEU A 221 -3.93 7.39 -8.11
C LEU A 221 -2.85 6.32 -7.86
N GLN A 222 -1.59 6.75 -7.80
CA GLN A 222 -0.47 5.96 -7.29
C GLN A 222 0.45 6.89 -6.50
N VAL A 223 0.84 6.48 -5.30
CA VAL A 223 1.87 7.15 -4.49
C VAL A 223 2.79 6.11 -3.85
N PRO A 224 4.08 6.40 -3.68
CA PRO A 224 4.96 5.50 -2.92
C PRO A 224 4.57 5.49 -1.45
N LEU A 225 4.92 4.42 -0.74
CA LEU A 225 4.87 4.36 0.71
C LEU A 225 6.31 4.31 1.27
N PRO A 226 6.50 4.61 2.56
CA PRO A 226 7.70 4.14 3.24
C PRO A 226 7.73 2.61 3.19
N SER A 227 8.88 2.04 2.83
CA SER A 227 9.06 0.60 2.64
C SER A 227 10.28 0.07 3.38
N TRP A 228 10.18 -1.20 3.78
CA TRP A 228 11.35 -1.95 4.24
C TRP A 228 12.27 -2.24 3.05
N HIS A 229 13.53 -2.52 3.33
CA HIS A 229 14.52 -2.67 2.26
C HIS A 229 14.17 -3.80 1.28
N SER A 230 13.37 -4.79 1.69
CA SER A 230 12.97 -5.93 0.87
C SER A 230 11.68 -5.71 0.05
N SER A 231 11.09 -4.50 0.05
CA SER A 231 9.85 -4.18 -0.66
C SER A 231 9.86 -2.81 -1.35
N MET A 232 8.99 -2.65 -2.36
CA MET A 232 8.74 -1.38 -3.06
C MET A 232 7.24 -1.02 -3.00
N ASP A 233 6.79 -0.63 -1.82
CA ASP A 233 5.36 -0.47 -1.56
C ASP A 233 4.78 0.80 -2.17
N THR A 234 3.60 0.64 -2.73
CA THR A 234 2.79 1.74 -3.23
C THR A 234 1.38 1.65 -2.69
N LEU A 235 0.75 2.81 -2.54
CA LEU A 235 -0.71 2.89 -2.44
C LEU A 235 -1.25 3.26 -3.82
N THR A 236 -2.15 2.42 -4.32
CA THR A 236 -2.86 2.66 -5.58
C THR A 236 -4.37 2.68 -5.37
N VAL A 237 -5.05 3.56 -6.11
CA VAL A 237 -6.51 3.63 -6.11
C VAL A 237 -7.02 3.35 -7.51
N TRP A 238 -8.03 2.51 -7.59
CA TRP A 238 -8.59 1.98 -8.83
C TRP A 238 -10.09 2.16 -8.84
N LYS A 239 -10.63 2.61 -9.97
CA LYS A 239 -12.08 2.74 -10.18
C LYS A 239 -12.56 1.77 -11.24
N ARG A 240 -13.74 1.19 -11.04
CA ARG A 240 -14.31 0.20 -11.95
C ARG A 240 -14.51 0.83 -13.32
N THR A 241 -13.94 0.19 -14.33
CA THR A 241 -13.93 0.70 -15.69
C THR A 241 -15.29 0.48 -16.33
N LYS A 242 -15.87 1.55 -16.87
CA LYS A 242 -16.99 1.45 -17.79
C LYS A 242 -16.46 1.10 -19.17
N THR A 243 -17.20 0.29 -19.92
CA THR A 243 -16.81 -0.10 -21.28
C THR A 243 -17.83 0.37 -22.30
N CYS A 244 -17.38 0.55 -23.55
CA CYS A 244 -18.24 0.74 -24.71
C CYS A 244 -17.81 -0.19 -25.84
N ILE A 245 -18.72 -0.47 -26.76
CA ILE A 245 -18.47 -1.27 -27.96
C ILE A 245 -18.42 -0.32 -29.16
N VAL A 246 -17.36 -0.42 -29.96
CA VAL A 246 -17.18 0.33 -31.21
C VAL A 246 -16.59 -0.62 -32.24
N ASP A 247 -17.27 -0.80 -33.38
CA ASP A 247 -16.84 -1.66 -34.49
C ASP A 247 -16.31 -3.03 -34.02
N ASP A 248 -17.14 -3.77 -33.28
CA ASP A 248 -16.86 -5.07 -32.67
C ASP A 248 -15.73 -5.11 -31.60
N GLY A 249 -15.09 -3.98 -31.32
CA GLY A 249 -14.09 -3.84 -30.25
C GLY A 249 -14.68 -3.36 -28.93
N ILE A 250 -14.16 -3.87 -27.81
CA ILE A 250 -14.50 -3.40 -26.45
C ILE A 250 -13.43 -2.39 -26.00
N TYR A 251 -13.85 -1.18 -25.65
CA TYR A 251 -12.96 -0.11 -25.21
C TYR A 251 -13.31 0.35 -23.80
N ALA A 252 -12.27 0.65 -23.02
CA ALA A 252 -12.41 1.30 -21.72
C ALA A 252 -12.80 2.78 -21.88
N TYR A 253 -13.87 3.19 -21.23
CA TYR A 253 -14.20 4.61 -21.04
C TYR A 253 -13.58 5.09 -19.73
N ILE A 254 -12.48 5.83 -19.85
CA ILE A 254 -11.80 6.48 -18.72
C ILE A 254 -12.04 8.00 -18.82
N PRO A 255 -12.76 8.62 -17.85
CA PRO A 255 -12.95 10.06 -17.79
C PRO A 255 -11.61 10.82 -17.84
N ARG A 256 -11.56 11.97 -18.50
CA ARG A 256 -10.29 12.70 -18.72
C ARG A 256 -9.61 13.11 -17.42
N ASP A 257 -10.40 13.47 -16.42
CA ASP A 257 -10.00 13.86 -15.07
C ASP A 257 -9.59 12.68 -14.18
N GLU A 258 -9.82 11.44 -14.63
CA GLU A 258 -9.41 10.21 -13.94
C GLU A 258 -8.19 9.53 -14.60
N ARG A 259 -7.68 10.08 -15.70
CA ARG A 259 -6.49 9.54 -16.38
C ARG A 259 -5.22 10.00 -15.67
N LEU A 260 -4.34 9.06 -15.37
CA LEU A 260 -3.01 9.37 -14.86
C LEU A 260 -2.16 10.09 -15.91
N HIS A 261 -1.31 11.00 -15.44
CA HIS A 261 -0.22 11.53 -16.24
C HIS A 261 0.80 10.42 -16.52
N MET A 262 1.28 10.34 -17.75
CA MET A 262 2.23 9.30 -18.20
C MET A 262 3.70 9.71 -18.06
N VAL A 263 3.97 10.93 -17.59
CA VAL A 263 5.34 11.43 -17.39
C VAL A 263 5.88 10.87 -16.09
N MET A 264 6.92 10.05 -16.18
CA MET A 264 7.67 9.50 -15.05
C MET A 264 9.15 9.47 -15.45
N ALA A 265 10.04 9.96 -14.58
CA ALA A 265 11.48 9.89 -14.79
C ALA A 265 12.19 9.58 -13.47
N SER A 266 13.37 8.97 -13.56
CA SER A 266 14.28 8.82 -12.43
C SER A 266 15.03 10.13 -12.20
N GLU A 267 15.60 10.32 -11.02
CA GLU A 267 16.45 11.49 -10.73
C GLU A 267 17.59 11.66 -11.76
N SER A 268 18.16 10.55 -12.23
CA SER A 268 19.21 10.56 -13.25
C SER A 268 18.74 10.97 -14.66
N THR A 269 17.44 10.88 -14.93
CA THR A 269 16.84 11.16 -16.25
C THR A 269 15.84 12.31 -16.25
N GLU A 270 15.51 12.88 -15.08
CA GLU A 270 14.56 14.00 -14.91
C GLU A 270 14.89 15.18 -15.83
N ARG A 271 16.19 15.48 -15.99
CA ARG A 271 16.67 16.54 -16.89
C ARG A 271 16.18 16.40 -18.34
N LEU A 272 15.87 15.18 -18.80
CA LEU A 272 15.38 14.93 -20.17
C LEU A 272 13.93 15.37 -20.37
N LEU A 273 13.18 15.63 -19.29
CA LEU A 273 11.80 16.13 -19.34
C LEU A 273 11.72 17.65 -19.56
N HIS A 274 12.81 18.37 -19.31
CA HIS A 274 12.89 19.81 -19.47
C HIS A 274 13.68 20.14 -20.74
N GLU A 275 13.10 20.92 -21.64
CA GLU A 275 13.85 21.49 -22.77
C GLU A 275 14.99 22.36 -22.24
N ASP A 276 16.21 22.16 -22.73
CA ASP A 276 17.35 23.03 -22.45
C ASP A 276 16.98 24.47 -22.80
N ALA A 277 16.75 25.30 -21.78
CA ALA A 277 16.46 26.73 -21.95
C ALA A 277 17.66 27.54 -22.52
N SER A 278 18.70 26.87 -23.02
CA SER A 278 19.91 27.47 -23.57
C SER A 278 19.87 27.76 -25.08
N ASP A 279 18.86 27.30 -25.83
CA ASP A 279 18.79 27.52 -27.29
C ASP A 279 17.88 28.69 -27.73
N LYS A 280 17.55 29.63 -26.83
CA LYS A 280 16.81 30.87 -27.17
C LYS A 280 17.57 32.17 -26.92
N ASN A 281 18.88 32.18 -27.19
CA ASN A 281 19.65 33.41 -27.33
C ASN A 281 20.42 33.39 -28.65
N ASP A 282 19.74 33.68 -29.77
CA ASP A 282 20.30 34.59 -30.77
C ASP A 282 19.22 35.13 -31.73
N ASP A 283 19.46 36.35 -32.23
CA ASP A 283 18.75 37.07 -33.30
C ASP A 283 17.32 37.59 -33.05
N SER A 284 17.19 38.64 -32.22
CA SER A 284 16.26 39.75 -32.52
C SER A 284 16.65 41.10 -31.92
N ALA A 285 17.95 41.40 -31.81
CA ALA A 285 18.39 42.77 -31.53
C ALA A 285 18.50 43.58 -32.84
N PRO A 286 17.74 44.68 -33.03
CA PRO A 286 17.87 45.49 -34.23
C PRO A 286 19.21 46.25 -34.23
N PRO A 287 19.82 46.49 -35.41
CA PRO A 287 21.14 47.10 -35.49
C PRO A 287 21.12 48.56 -35.00
N PRO A 288 22.21 49.04 -34.38
CA PRO A 288 22.25 50.39 -33.81
C PRO A 288 22.18 51.46 -34.89
N SER A 289 21.26 52.41 -34.71
CA SER A 289 21.04 53.54 -35.62
C SER A 289 22.31 54.41 -35.77
N LYS A 290 22.72 54.66 -37.02
CA LYS A 290 23.81 55.60 -37.35
C LYS A 290 23.39 57.03 -36.97
N LYS A 291 24.11 57.66 -36.04
CA LYS A 291 23.99 59.11 -35.77
C LYS A 291 24.36 59.90 -37.02
N ALA A 292 23.38 60.58 -37.61
CA ALA A 292 23.63 61.61 -38.62
C ALA A 292 24.18 62.87 -37.94
N LYS A 293 25.43 63.21 -38.25
CA LYS A 293 25.95 64.58 -38.09
C LYS A 293 25.22 65.48 -39.09
N LYS A 294 24.61 66.57 -38.61
CA LYS A 294 24.56 67.83 -39.35
C LYS A 294 25.15 68.93 -38.47
N SER A 295 26.17 69.55 -39.04
CA SER A 295 26.95 70.66 -38.51
C SER A 295 26.19 71.98 -38.69
N LYS A 296 26.68 73.04 -38.04
CA LYS A 296 26.63 74.36 -38.66
C LYS A 296 27.60 74.40 -39.84
#